data_AF-A0A382YFL4-F1
#
_entry.id   AF-A0A382YFL4-F1
#
_cell.length_a   1.000
_cell.length_b   1.000
_cell.length_c   1.000
_cell.angle_alpha   90.00
_cell.angle_beta   90.00
_cell.angle_gamma   90.00
#
_symmetry.space_group_name_H-M   'P 1'
#
loop_
_entity.id
_entity.type
_entity.pdbx_description
1 polymer ?
#
loop_
_entity_poly.entity_id
_entity_poly.type
_entity_poly.pdbx_seq_one_letter_code
_entity_poly.pdbx_strand_id
1 'polypeptide(L)'
;MALRGLSSPETSRQGNVFGILGMVLAIVVTFLFVDILSSSFILTICALVIGGSIGTIIALRISMTAMPQLVAGFHSLVGLAAVLVALSAFYSPETFELGTFNNIKKTSLVEMSIGASIGAITFTGSIIA
;
A
#
# COMPACT_ATOMS: atom_id res chain seq x y z
N MET A 1 -7.07 -15.04 9.74
CA MET A 1 -6.17 -15.64 10.77
C MET A 1 -5.26 -14.61 11.42
N ALA A 2 -4.60 -13.72 10.66
CA ALA A 2 -3.70 -12.70 11.23
C ALA A 2 -4.36 -11.84 12.32
N LEU A 3 -5.44 -11.11 12.00
CA LEU A 3 -6.12 -10.22 12.95
C LEU A 3 -6.70 -10.97 14.17
N ARG A 4 -7.26 -12.16 13.95
CA ARG A 4 -7.79 -13.01 15.03
C ARG A 4 -6.70 -13.48 15.99
N GLY A 5 -5.52 -13.82 15.47
CA GLY A 5 -4.37 -14.20 16.30
C GLY A 5 -3.79 -13.01 17.08
N LEU A 6 -3.89 -11.79 16.56
CA LEU A 6 -3.44 -10.58 17.28
C LEU A 6 -4.37 -10.19 18.45
N SER A 7 -5.58 -10.75 18.52
CA SER A 7 -6.56 -10.42 19.56
C SER A 7 -6.31 -11.12 20.91
N SER A 8 -5.35 -12.06 21.02
CA SER A 8 -4.98 -12.70 22.28
C SER A 8 -3.45 -12.76 22.46
N PRO A 9 -2.91 -12.54 23.68
CA PRO A 9 -1.47 -12.62 23.92
C PRO A 9 -0.86 -13.98 23.56
N GLU A 10 -1.60 -15.07 23.79
CA GLU A 10 -1.16 -16.45 23.57
C GLU A 10 -0.95 -16.75 22.08
N THR A 11 -1.77 -16.13 21.22
CA THR A 11 -1.75 -16.37 19.76
C THR A 11 -1.12 -15.24 18.95
N SER A 12 -0.73 -14.13 19.59
CA SER A 12 -0.22 -12.90 18.95
C SER A 12 0.95 -13.16 17.98
N ARG A 13 1.93 -13.97 18.40
CA ARG A 13 3.09 -14.31 17.55
C ARG A 13 2.67 -15.06 16.27
N GLN A 14 1.74 -16.00 16.38
CA GLN A 14 1.22 -16.73 15.22
C GLN A 14 0.41 -15.80 14.31
N GLY A 15 -0.40 -14.90 14.89
CA GLY A 15 -1.12 -13.87 14.15
C GLY A 15 -0.20 -13.01 13.29
N ASN A 16 0.94 -12.57 13.84
CA ASN A 16 1.93 -11.80 13.09
C ASN A 16 2.56 -12.60 11.93
N VAL A 17 2.94 -13.87 12.16
CA VAL A 17 3.49 -14.74 11.10
C VAL A 17 2.49 -14.93 9.96
N PHE A 18 1.21 -15.17 10.26
CA PHE A 18 0.18 -15.25 9.22
C PHE A 18 0.02 -13.94 8.44
N GLY A 19 0.21 -12.79 9.09
CA GLY A 19 0.22 -11.49 8.43
C GLY A 19 1.37 -11.35 7.43
N ILE A 20 2.59 -11.72 7.85
CA ILE A 20 3.80 -11.69 7.01
C ILE A 20 3.61 -12.61 5.80
N LEU A 21 3.19 -13.86 6.01
CA LEU A 21 2.98 -14.82 4.92
C LEU A 21 1.91 -14.33 3.92
N GLY A 22 0.82 -13.73 4.42
CA GLY A 22 -0.22 -13.16 3.57
C GLY A 22 0.31 -12.02 2.68
N MET A 23 1.10 -11.11 3.24
CA MET A 23 1.69 -10.00 2.48
C MET A 23 2.72 -10.50 1.46
N VAL A 24 3.60 -11.42 1.84
CA VAL A 24 4.58 -12.03 0.91
C VAL A 24 3.86 -12.71 -0.24
N LEU A 25 2.81 -13.48 0.03
CA LEU A 25 2.01 -14.14 -1.01
C LEU A 25 1.38 -13.12 -1.95
N ALA A 26 0.78 -12.05 -1.42
CA ALA A 26 0.16 -11.01 -2.24
C ALA A 26 1.18 -10.39 -3.21
N ILE A 27 2.37 -10.01 -2.72
CA ILE A 27 3.45 -9.46 -3.55
C ILE A 27 3.86 -10.45 -4.65
N VAL A 28 4.11 -11.70 -4.29
CA VAL A 28 4.54 -12.74 -5.25
C VAL A 28 3.50 -12.95 -6.34
N VAL A 29 2.21 -13.09 -5.96
CA VAL A 29 1.13 -13.29 -6.93
C VAL A 29 0.98 -12.08 -7.86
N THR A 30 1.09 -10.85 -7.36
CA THR A 30 1.07 -9.65 -8.21
C THR A 30 2.16 -9.70 -9.27
N PHE A 31 3.39 -10.09 -8.92
CA PHE A 31 4.45 -10.23 -9.90
C PHE A 31 4.24 -11.39 -10.88
N LEU A 32 3.55 -12.47 -10.50
CA LEU A 32 3.26 -13.58 -11.41
C LEU A 32 2.20 -13.23 -12.46
N PHE A 33 1.28 -12.32 -12.14
CA PHE A 33 0.16 -11.94 -13.02
C PHE A 33 0.44 -10.70 -13.87
N VAL A 34 1.25 -9.76 -13.37
CA VAL A 34 1.70 -8.62 -14.16
C VAL A 34 2.81 -9.08 -15.09
N ASP A 35 2.70 -8.78 -16.39
CA ASP A 35 3.64 -9.24 -17.42
C ASP A 35 5.11 -8.90 -17.05
N ILE A 36 5.84 -9.92 -16.61
CA ILE A 36 7.18 -9.84 -16.00
C ILE A 36 8.23 -9.34 -17.01
N LEU A 37 7.91 -9.37 -18.31
CA LEU A 37 8.82 -8.99 -19.40
C LEU A 37 8.89 -7.48 -19.67
N SER A 38 8.14 -6.68 -18.90
CA SER A 38 8.11 -5.21 -19.03
C SER A 38 9.42 -4.58 -18.54
N SER A 39 9.91 -3.54 -19.23
CA SER A 39 11.06 -2.72 -18.78
C SER A 39 10.91 -2.15 -17.35
N SER A 40 9.70 -2.11 -16.82
CA SER A 40 9.37 -1.62 -15.48
C SER A 40 9.62 -2.63 -14.36
N PHE A 41 9.86 -3.92 -14.64
CA PHE A 41 10.03 -4.94 -13.60
C PHE A 41 11.19 -4.61 -12.65
N ILE A 42 12.34 -4.22 -13.21
CA ILE A 42 13.54 -3.84 -12.44
C ILE A 42 13.23 -2.61 -11.57
N LEU A 43 12.55 -1.60 -12.14
CA LEU A 43 12.18 -0.39 -11.41
C LEU A 43 11.24 -0.69 -10.23
N THR A 44 10.24 -1.56 -10.41
CA THR A 44 9.32 -1.96 -9.35
C THR A 44 10.03 -2.69 -8.22
N ILE A 45 10.94 -3.63 -8.53
CA ILE A 45 11.73 -4.34 -7.54
C ILE A 45 12.67 -3.37 -6.80
N CYS A 46 13.34 -2.45 -7.51
CA CYS A 46 14.16 -1.42 -6.88
C CYS A 46 13.33 -0.54 -5.93
N ALA A 47 12.15 -0.08 -6.36
CA ALA A 47 11.26 0.73 -5.51
C ALA A 47 10.81 -0.03 -4.26
N LEU A 48 10.44 -1.31 -4.40
CA LEU A 48 10.04 -2.18 -3.29
C LEU A 48 11.18 -2.39 -2.30
N VAL A 49 12.39 -2.67 -2.78
CA VAL A 49 13.58 -2.86 -1.94
C VAL A 49 13.95 -1.56 -1.23
N ILE A 50 13.94 -0.42 -1.92
CA ILE A 50 14.26 0.88 -1.32
C ILE A 50 13.23 1.24 -0.25
N GLY A 51 11.94 1.21 -0.58
CA GLY A 51 10.87 1.53 0.37
C GLY A 51 10.85 0.59 1.57
N GLY A 52 10.95 -0.72 1.33
CA GLY A 52 10.99 -1.74 2.37
C GLY A 52 12.20 -1.61 3.29
N SER A 53 13.37 -1.29 2.74
CA SER A 53 14.59 -1.09 3.52
C SER A 53 14.51 0.16 4.40
N ILE A 54 14.07 1.29 3.84
CA ILE A 54 13.88 2.54 4.59
C ILE A 54 12.88 2.33 5.73
N GLY A 55 11.72 1.72 5.43
CA GLY A 55 10.70 1.42 6.44
C GLY A 55 11.23 0.51 7.55
N THR A 56 12.00 -0.52 7.20
CA THR A 56 12.62 -1.44 8.16
C THR A 56 13.62 -0.72 9.07
N ILE A 57 14.50 0.11 8.50
CA ILE A 57 15.50 0.85 9.27
C ILE A 57 14.82 1.81 10.26
N ILE A 58 13.80 2.53 9.83
CA ILE A 58 13.05 3.46 10.70
C ILE A 58 12.35 2.68 11.82
N ALA A 59 11.63 1.60 11.49
CA ALA A 59 10.90 0.80 12.46
C ALA A 59 11.81 0.13 13.52
N LEU A 60 13.04 -0.24 13.15
CA LEU A 60 14.01 -0.83 14.08
C LEU A 60 14.71 0.20 14.98
N ARG A 61 14.74 1.49 14.60
CA ARG A 61 15.47 2.53 15.33
C ARG A 61 14.59 3.43 16.20
N ILE A 62 13.28 3.44 15.98
CA ILE A 62 12.34 4.25 16.74
C ILE A 62 12.26 3.79 18.22
N SER A 63 12.05 4.72 19.15
CA SER A 63 11.77 4.37 20.54
C SER A 63 10.34 3.84 20.70
N MET A 64 10.14 2.89 21.63
CA MET A 64 8.79 2.35 21.92
C MET A 64 7.81 3.43 22.41
N THR A 65 8.30 4.50 23.00
CA THR A 65 7.51 5.66 23.43
C THR A 65 6.99 6.50 22.26
N ALA A 66 7.64 6.42 21.09
CA ALA A 66 7.27 7.14 19.88
C ALA A 66 6.52 6.27 18.86
N MET A 67 6.05 5.09 19.28
CA MET A 67 5.26 4.20 18.43
C MET A 67 3.99 4.86 17.87
N PRO A 68 3.22 5.69 18.61
CA PRO A 68 2.07 6.38 18.05
C PRO A 68 2.41 7.23 16.82
N GLN A 69 3.53 7.97 16.87
CA GLN A 69 3.98 8.83 15.78
C GLN A 69 4.47 8.03 14.58
N LEU A 70 5.16 6.91 14.82
CA LEU A 70 5.56 5.99 13.73
C LEU A 70 4.34 5.44 13.00
N VAL A 71 3.31 5.02 13.75
CA VAL A 71 2.07 4.48 13.18
C VAL A 71 1.34 5.54 12.36
N ALA A 72 1.23 6.77 12.86
CA ALA A 72 0.68 7.90 12.10
C ALA A 72 1.49 8.15 10.82
N GLY A 73 2.81 8.24 10.93
CA GLY A 73 3.72 8.41 9.79
C GLY A 73 3.52 7.35 8.70
N PHE A 74 3.48 6.06 9.06
CA PHE A 74 3.23 5.00 8.08
C PHE A 74 1.82 5.04 7.49
N HIS A 75 0.81 5.42 8.27
CA HIS A 75 -0.55 5.54 7.76
C HIS A 75 -0.68 6.69 6.75
N SER A 76 0.09 7.77 6.93
CA SER A 76 0.16 8.86 5.94
C SER A 76 0.65 8.35 4.58
N LEU A 77 1.70 7.51 4.55
CA LEU A 77 2.25 6.95 3.32
C LEU A 77 1.27 6.03 2.59
N VAL A 78 0.42 5.30 3.32
CA VAL A 78 -0.67 4.50 2.74
C VAL A 78 -1.69 5.40 2.04
N GLY A 79 -2.06 6.53 2.68
CA GLY A 79 -2.96 7.52 2.08
C GLY A 79 -2.37 8.14 0.80
N LEU A 80 -1.10 8.53 0.83
CA LEU A 80 -0.40 9.06 -0.35
C LEU A 80 -0.32 8.04 -1.48
N ALA A 81 -0.01 6.77 -1.18
CA ALA A 81 0.02 5.70 -2.17
C ALA A 81 -1.34 5.53 -2.86
N ALA A 82 -2.45 5.56 -2.12
CA ALA A 82 -3.79 5.48 -2.69
C ALA A 82 -4.09 6.65 -3.67
N VAL A 83 -3.67 7.87 -3.33
CA VAL A 83 -3.81 9.04 -4.21
C VAL A 83 -2.98 8.87 -5.48
N LEU A 84 -1.72 8.44 -5.36
CA LEU A 84 -0.84 8.24 -6.52
C LEU A 84 -1.34 7.12 -7.44
N VAL A 85 -1.88 6.04 -6.88
CA VAL A 85 -2.51 4.96 -7.67
C VAL A 85 -3.75 5.47 -8.41
N ALA A 86 -4.62 6.24 -7.75
CA ALA A 86 -5.78 6.83 -8.40
C ALA A 86 -5.40 7.81 -9.52
N LEU A 87 -4.35 8.63 -9.32
CA LEU A 87 -3.81 9.50 -10.36
C LEU A 87 -3.25 8.68 -11.54
N SER A 88 -2.49 7.61 -11.26
CA SER A 88 -1.95 6.72 -12.29
C SER A 88 -3.07 6.08 -13.12
N ALA A 89 -4.13 5.60 -12.47
CA ALA A 89 -5.28 5.01 -13.16
C ALA A 89 -6.09 6.05 -13.95
N PHE A 90 -6.08 7.32 -13.54
CA PHE A 90 -6.78 8.39 -14.25
C PHE A 90 -6.04 8.81 -15.52
N TYR A 91 -4.71 8.92 -15.46
CA TYR A 91 -3.89 9.30 -16.62
C TYR A 91 -3.60 8.14 -17.58
N SER A 92 -3.62 6.90 -17.10
CA SER A 92 -3.34 5.72 -17.92
C SER A 92 -4.39 4.62 -17.71
N PRO A 93 -5.69 4.89 -17.98
CA PRO A 93 -6.80 3.99 -17.67
C PRO A 93 -6.75 2.66 -18.43
N GLU A 94 -6.07 2.63 -19.58
CA GLU A 94 -5.90 1.45 -20.43
C GLU A 94 -5.11 0.36 -19.70
N THR A 95 -4.09 0.74 -18.93
CA THR A 95 -3.25 -0.17 -18.13
C THR A 95 -4.03 -0.87 -17.02
N PHE A 96 -5.17 -0.29 -16.61
CA PHE A 96 -6.03 -0.80 -15.54
C PHE A 96 -7.36 -1.37 -16.09
N GLU A 97 -7.50 -1.51 -17.42
CA GLU A 97 -8.72 -1.99 -18.09
C GLU A 97 -9.99 -1.16 -17.81
N LEU A 98 -9.81 0.13 -17.51
CA LEU A 98 -10.88 1.04 -17.11
C LEU A 98 -11.50 1.81 -18.29
N GLY A 99 -10.88 1.77 -19.46
CA GLY A 99 -11.27 2.50 -20.68
C GLY A 99 -10.07 3.21 -21.32
N THR A 100 -10.34 4.22 -22.14
CA THR A 100 -9.30 5.07 -22.76
C THR A 100 -9.24 6.43 -22.07
N PHE A 101 -8.17 7.18 -22.32
CA PHE A 101 -8.08 8.56 -21.85
C PHE A 101 -9.30 9.36 -22.32
N ASN A 102 -9.93 10.10 -21.40
CA ASN A 102 -11.19 10.84 -21.60
C ASN A 102 -12.48 9.99 -21.81
N ASN A 103 -12.41 8.65 -21.75
CA ASN A 103 -13.56 7.75 -21.82
C ASN A 103 -13.44 6.60 -20.81
N ILE A 104 -13.37 6.97 -19.53
CA ILE A 104 -13.32 6.03 -18.42
C ILE A 104 -14.74 5.64 -18.01
N LYS A 105 -14.96 4.37 -17.67
CA LYS A 105 -16.24 3.89 -17.12
C LYS A 105 -16.65 4.75 -15.91
N LYS A 106 -17.90 5.23 -15.89
CA LYS A 106 -18.42 6.10 -14.81
C LYS A 106 -18.26 5.47 -13.43
N THR A 107 -18.48 4.16 -13.30
CA THR A 107 -18.27 3.43 -12.04
C THR A 107 -16.83 3.54 -11.54
N SER A 108 -15.86 3.35 -12.42
CA SER A 108 -14.42 3.45 -12.08
C SER A 108 -14.02 4.87 -11.69
N LEU A 109 -14.59 5.89 -12.32
CA LEU A 109 -14.38 7.29 -11.90
C LEU A 109 -14.89 7.54 -10.47
N VAL A 110 -16.04 6.97 -10.11
CA VAL A 110 -16.58 7.08 -8.75
C VAL A 110 -15.67 6.35 -7.75
N GLU A 111 -15.28 5.11 -8.03
CA GLU A 111 -14.40 4.32 -7.16
C GLU A 111 -13.04 5.00 -6.93
N MET A 112 -12.41 5.48 -7.99
CA MET A 112 -11.12 6.17 -7.90
C MET A 112 -11.22 7.50 -7.18
N SER A 113 -12.28 8.28 -7.40
CA SER A 113 -12.47 9.57 -6.71
C SER A 113 -12.70 9.39 -5.21
N ILE A 114 -13.46 8.36 -4.81
CA ILE A 114 -13.64 8.01 -3.39
C ILE A 114 -12.30 7.54 -2.81
N GLY A 115 -11.59 6.64 -3.48
CA GLY A 115 -10.28 6.15 -3.03
C GLY A 115 -9.25 7.26 -2.88
N ALA A 116 -9.17 8.18 -3.84
CA ALA A 116 -8.29 9.34 -3.78
C ALA A 116 -8.68 10.30 -2.65
N SER A 117 -9.98 10.53 -2.44
CA SER A 117 -10.47 11.42 -1.36
C SER A 117 -10.13 10.86 0.01
N ILE A 118 -10.41 9.57 0.25
CA ILE A 118 -10.06 8.88 1.50
C ILE A 118 -8.54 8.91 1.70
N GLY A 119 -7.77 8.58 0.65
CA GLY A 119 -6.31 8.62 0.71
C GLY A 119 -5.75 9.99 1.07
N ALA A 120 -6.29 11.06 0.48
CA ALA A 120 -5.88 12.43 0.75
C ALA A 120 -6.21 12.87 2.20
N ILE A 121 -7.40 12.51 2.70
CA ILE A 121 -7.80 12.78 4.08
C ILE A 121 -6.89 12.01 5.05
N THR A 122 -6.60 10.74 4.76
CA THR A 122 -5.70 9.93 5.58
C THR A 122 -4.28 10.52 5.60
N PHE A 123 -3.75 10.89 4.43
CA PHE A 123 -2.42 11.50 4.33
C PHE A 123 -2.31 12.79 5.13
N THR A 124 -3.23 13.73 4.90
CA THR A 124 -3.22 15.03 5.58
C THR A 124 -3.50 14.89 7.08
N GLY A 125 -4.48 14.07 7.47
CA GLY A 125 -4.81 13.84 8.87
C GLY A 125 -3.66 13.19 9.65
N SER A 126 -2.97 12.22 9.07
CA SER A 126 -1.84 11.55 9.70
C SER A 126 -0.55 12.39 9.76
N ILE A 127 -0.39 13.41 8.91
CA ILE A 127 0.73 14.36 9.02
C ILE A 127 0.52 15.34 10.18
N ILE A 128 -0.73 15.72 10.44
CA ILE A 128 -1.08 16.68 11.49
C ILE A 128 -1.09 16.01 12.88
N ALA A 129 -1.47 14.73 12.93
CA ALA A 129 -1.54 13.91 14.15
C ALA A 129 -0.17 13.58 14.74
#